data_AF-A0A9D7A798-F1
#
_entry.id   AF-A0A9D7A798-F1
#
_cell.length_a   1.000
_cell.length_b   1.000
_cell.length_c   1.000
_cell.angle_alpha   90.00
_cell.angle_beta   90.00
_cell.angle_gamma   90.00
#
_symmetry.space_group_name_H-M   'P 1'
#
loop_
_entity.id
_entity.type
_entity.pdbx_description
1 polymer ?
#
loop_
_entity_poly.entity_id
_entity_poly.type
_entity_poly.pdbx_seq_one_letter_code
_entity_poly.pdbx_strand_id
1 'polypeptide(L)' 'MARYTGRWDGGKMVLVFQSDPLDTEDARGRFYHVCLGRMQEAEMPVPPPDQPYECPRCGVELETEDFWIAQVKGSV' A
#
# COMPACT_ATOMS: atom_id res chain seq x y z
N MET A 1 0.11 5.11 15.01
CA MET A 1 1.51 4.83 14.59
C MET A 1 1.48 3.59 13.70
N ALA A 2 1.49 3.74 12.37
CA ALA A 2 1.42 2.61 11.45
C ALA A 2 2.73 1.81 11.51
N ARG A 3 2.67 0.58 12.02
CA ARG A 3 3.82 -0.33 12.13
C ARG A 3 3.91 -1.18 10.87
N TYR A 4 4.95 -0.93 10.07
CA TYR A 4 5.25 -1.64 8.83
C TYR A 4 6.05 -2.92 9.13
N THR A 5 5.58 -4.07 8.64
CA THR A 5 6.29 -5.36 8.68
C THR A 5 6.75 -5.76 7.28
N GLY A 6 7.81 -5.11 6.78
CA GLY A 6 8.46 -5.43 5.52
C GLY A 6 9.96 -5.19 5.61
N ARG A 7 10.75 -6.25 5.45
CA ARG A 7 12.21 -6.25 5.57
C ARG A 7 12.84 -5.46 4.41
N TRP A 8 13.68 -4.50 4.74
CA TRP A 8 14.35 -3.57 3.83
C TRP A 8 15.50 -4.30 3.09
N ASP A 9 15.33 -4.52 1.79
CA ASP A 9 16.40 -4.90 0.85
C ASP A 9 16.21 -4.05 -0.42
N GLY A 10 17.26 -3.32 -0.82
CA GLY A 10 17.18 -2.13 -1.66
C GLY A 10 16.45 -2.31 -2.99
N GLY A 11 15.44 -1.47 -3.24
CA GLY A 11 14.78 -1.35 -4.55
C GLY A 11 13.27 -1.59 -4.57
N LYS A 12 12.63 -1.97 -3.46
CA LYS A 12 11.19 -2.29 -3.45
C LYS A 12 10.31 -1.14 -2.97
N MET A 13 9.27 -0.86 -3.76
CA MET A 13 8.14 -0.03 -3.38
C MET A 13 7.43 -0.66 -2.18
N VAL A 14 7.01 0.16 -1.22
CA VAL A 14 6.30 -0.31 -0.01
C VAL A 14 4.86 0.14 -0.10
N LEU A 15 3.92 -0.79 -0.07
CA LEU A 15 2.51 -0.47 0.06
C LEU A 15 2.19 -0.16 1.53
N VAL A 16 1.50 0.95 1.75
CA VAL A 16 1.13 1.48 3.07
C VAL A 16 -0.38 1.59 3.13
N PHE A 17 -0.99 0.83 4.01
CA PHE A 17 -2.40 0.98 4.34
C PHE A 17 -2.55 1.90 5.55
N GLN A 18 -3.38 2.94 5.41
CA GLN A 18 -3.72 3.86 6.49
C GLN A 18 -5.21 3.74 6.78
N SER A 19 -5.53 3.08 7.89
CA SER A 19 -6.88 3.09 8.45
C SER A 19 -7.16 4.43 9.14
N ASP A 20 -8.30 5.04 8.89
CA ASP A 20 -8.68 6.29 9.53
C ASP A 20 -9.22 5.99 10.95
N PRO A 21 -8.66 6.59 12.01
CA PRO A 21 -9.03 6.25 13.39
C PRO A 21 -10.39 6.83 13.84
N LEU A 22 -11.06 7.63 13.00
CA LEU A 22 -12.28 8.35 13.39
C LEU A 22 -13.60 7.72 12.90
N ASP A 23 -13.61 6.61 12.16
CA ASP A 23 -14.88 6.05 11.71
C ASP A 23 -14.98 4.51 11.77
N THR A 24 -16.08 4.12 12.38
CA THR A 24 -16.59 2.79 12.73
C THR A 24 -16.82 1.89 11.52
N GLU A 25 -16.24 0.70 11.56
CA GLU A 25 -16.71 -0.53 10.89
C GLU A 25 -16.76 -0.60 9.35
N ASP A 26 -16.78 0.53 8.61
CA ASP A 26 -16.88 0.57 7.13
C ASP A 26 -15.85 1.50 6.45
N ALA A 27 -14.93 2.09 7.22
CA ALA A 27 -13.90 2.98 6.68
C ALA A 27 -12.94 2.20 5.76
N ARG A 28 -13.15 2.32 4.44
CA ARG A 28 -12.19 1.89 3.42
C ARG A 28 -10.91 2.69 3.66
N GLY A 29 -9.94 2.08 4.35
CA GLY A 29 -8.65 2.72 4.60
C GLY A 29 -7.96 3.10 3.29
N ARG A 30 -7.05 4.06 3.37
CA ARG A 30 -6.38 4.63 2.20
C ARG A 30 -5.09 3.87 1.92
N PHE A 31 -4.83 3.58 0.65
CA PHE A 31 -3.57 2.98 0.23
C PHE A 31 -2.64 4.05 -0.29
N TYR A 32 -1.41 4.00 0.19
CA TYR A 32 -0.30 4.84 -0.23
C TYR A 32 0.86 3.94 -0.61
N HIS A 33 1.83 4.48 -1.33
CA HIS A 33 3.08 3.76 -1.57
C HIS A 33 4.29 4.60 -1.27
N VAL A 34 5.37 3.94 -0.86
CA VAL A 34 6.69 4.54 -0.74
C VAL A 34 7.49 4.14 -1.97
N CYS A 35 7.88 5.11 -2.79
CA CYS A 35 8.72 4.92 -3.97
C CYS A 35 10.11 5.53 -3.70
N LEU A 36 11.19 4.78 -3.95
CA LEU A 36 12.58 5.23 -3.74
C LEU A 36 12.82 5.84 -2.34
N GLY A 37 12.17 5.27 -1.31
CA GLY A 37 12.26 5.74 0.08
C GLY A 37 11.45 7.00 0.41
N ARG A 38 10.58 7.48 -0.50
CA ARG A 38 9.66 8.61 -0.26
C ARG A 38 8.21 8.16 -0.31
N MET A 39 7.44 8.52 0.72
CA MET A 39 6.00 8.30 0.73
C MET A 39 5.35 9.20 -0.32
N GLN A 40 4.58 8.59 -1.19
CA GLN A 40 3.81 9.29 -2.20
C GLN A 40 2.47 9.69 -1.57
N GLU A 41 2.19 11.00 -1.58
CA GLU A 41 0.94 11.57 -1.04
C GLU A 41 -0.28 11.22 -1.90
N ALA A 42 -0.04 10.75 -3.13
CA ALA A 42 -1.08 10.25 -4.02
C ALA A 42 -1.67 8.94 -3.45
N GLU A 43 -2.94 9.01 -3.09
CA GLU A 43 -3.75 7.83 -2.80
C GLU A 43 -3.77 6.92 -4.03
N MET A 44 -3.53 5.62 -3.81
CA MET A 44 -3.67 4.61 -4.84
C MET A 44 -4.99 3.87 -4.68
N PRO A 45 -5.82 3.79 -5.73
CA PRO A 45 -6.91 2.84 -5.74
C PRO A 45 -6.35 1.42 -5.82
N VAL A 46 -7.08 0.45 -5.27
CA VAL A 46 -6.76 -0.97 -5.45
C VAL A 46 -6.97 -1.31 -6.93
N PRO A 47 -5.94 -1.76 -7.66
CA PRO A 47 -6.10 -2.18 -9.04
C PRO A 47 -7.00 -3.42 -9.15
N PRO A 48 -7.61 -3.71 -10.32
CA PRO A 48 -8.30 -4.97 -10.55
C PRO A 48 -7.30 -6.13 -10.70
N PRO A 49 -7.70 -7.39 -10.41
CA PRO A 49 -6.81 -8.55 -10.43
C PRO A 49 -6.20 -8.85 -11.80
N ASP A 50 -6.84 -8.43 -12.88
CA ASP A 50 -6.35 -8.58 -14.26
C ASP A 50 -5.32 -7.51 -14.67
N GLN A 51 -5.16 -6.44 -13.89
CA GLN A 51 -4.28 -5.33 -14.24
C GLN A 51 -3.45 -4.88 -13.04
N PRO A 52 -2.27 -5.47 -12.80
CA PRO A 52 -1.39 -5.01 -11.73
C PRO A 52 -0.98 -3.56 -11.94
N TYR A 53 -0.73 -2.86 -10.84
CA TYR A 53 -0.27 -1.48 -10.88
C TYR A 53 1.26 -1.45 -10.98
N GLU A 54 1.80 -1.07 -12.13
CA GLU A 54 3.24 -0.82 -12.29
C GLU A 54 3.58 0.63 -11.96
N CYS A 55 4.51 0.85 -11.04
CA CYS A 55 4.98 2.19 -10.73
C CYS A 55 5.92 2.71 -11.83
N PRO A 56 5.59 3.80 -12.54
CA PRO A 56 6.42 4.31 -13.64
C PRO A 56 7.78 4.88 -13.18
N ARG A 57 8.00 5.02 -11.86
CA ARG A 57 9.26 5.55 -11.30
C ARG A 57 10.26 4.48 -10.92
N CYS A 58 9.82 3.41 -10.27
CA CYS A 58 10.69 2.35 -9.78
C CYS A 58 10.50 1.03 -10.55
N GLY A 59 9.50 0.93 -11.42
CA GLY A 59 9.21 -0.26 -12.22
C GLY A 59 8.73 -1.44 -11.37
N VAL A 60 8.24 -1.18 -10.16
CA VAL A 60 7.69 -2.24 -9.29
C VAL A 60 6.23 -2.43 -9.62
N GLU A 61 5.88 -3.68 -9.90
CA GLU A 61 4.50 -4.14 -10.09
C GLU A 61 3.90 -4.48 -8.72
N LEU A 62 2.73 -3.92 -8.44
CA LEU A 62 1.90 -4.26 -7.29
C LEU A 62 0.70 -5.04 -7.78
N GLU A 63 0.59 -6.28 -7.30
CA GLU A 63 -0.55 -7.11 -7.60
C GLU A 63 -1.70 -6.76 -6.66
N THR A 64 -2.92 -7.08 -7.09
CA THR A 64 -4.11 -6.89 -6.25
C THR A 64 -3.96 -7.61 -4.90
N GLU A 65 -3.29 -8.77 -4.88
CA GLU A 65 -2.99 -9.54 -3.67
C GLU A 65 -2.15 -8.76 -2.64
N ASP A 66 -1.20 -7.93 -3.07
CA ASP A 66 -0.41 -7.07 -2.18
C ASP A 66 -1.28 -6.10 -1.39
N PHE A 67 -2.33 -5.55 -2.02
CA PHE A 67 -3.27 -4.63 -1.37
C PHE A 67 -4.11 -5.34 -0.30
N TRP A 68 -4.59 -6.54 -0.60
CA TRP A 68 -5.31 -7.35 0.39
C TRP A 68 -4.41 -7.72 1.57
N ILE A 69 -3.17 -8.12 1.31
CA ILE A 69 -2.20 -8.44 2.37
C ILE A 69 -1.90 -7.21 3.23
N ALA A 70 -1.70 -6.04 2.62
CA ALA A 70 -1.42 -4.80 3.33
C ALA A 70 -2.61 -4.34 4.18
N GLN A 71 -3.84 -4.49 3.68
CA GLN A 71 -5.06 -4.19 4.42
C GLN A 71 -5.21 -5.10 5.65
N VAL A 72 -5.05 -6.42 5.47
CA VAL A 72 -5.15 -7.39 6.58
C VAL A 72 -4.04 -7.16 7.61
N LYS A 73 -2.79 -6.92 7.17
CA LYS A 73 -1.66 -6.66 8.08
C LYS A 73 -1.71 -5.29 8.76
N GLY A 74 -2.24 -4.27 8.10
CA GLY A 74 -2.35 -2.92 8.62
C GLY A 74 -3.56 -2.70 9.54
N SER A 75 -4.45 -3.68 9.64
CA SER A 75 -5.64 -3.66 10.51
C SER A 75 -5.39 -4.25 11.91
N VAL A 76 -4.13 -4.42 12.33
CA VAL A 76 -3.74 -5.03 13.64
C VAL A 76 -3.10 -4.03 14.60
#